data_AF-A0AA91F3Y1-F1
#
_entry.id   AF-A0AA91F3Y1-F1
#
_cell.length_a   1.000
_cell.length_b   1.000
_cell.length_c   1.000
_cell.angle_alpha   90.00
_cell.angle_beta   90.00
_cell.angle_gamma   90.00
#
_symmetry.space_group_name_H-M   'P 1'
#
loop_
_entity.id
_entity.type
_entity.pdbx_description
1 polymer ?
#
loop_
_entity_poly.entity_id
_entity_poly.type
_entity_poly.pdbx_seq_one_letter_code
_entity_poly.pdbx_strand_id
1 'polypeptide(L)'
;MLALGLVFSTTASLAAGTQVYDPKTRQWTDYNRTKAYQYYKLHRQVPESFRPQVVKFRTAEQPGTIIIDGNQHFLYLVQPGQQAIRYGIGVGREGFGWAGIVKVGRMAEWPTWTPPAEMVARDPKARPWANGMPGGPDNPLGARALYLYEDGHDTIYRIHGTPEPWTIGLDVSSGCIRMNNGDIIDLHSRIKVGAKVIVLMQGAALYKGV
;
A
#
# COMPACT_ATOMS: atom_id res chain seq x y z
N MET A 1 18.84 55.06 -4.16
CA MET A 1 19.10 53.63 -3.87
C MET A 1 17.87 53.06 -3.19
N LEU A 2 17.01 52.35 -3.92
CA LEU A 2 15.90 51.57 -3.36
C LEU A 2 16.30 50.09 -3.47
N ALA A 3 16.47 49.42 -2.33
CA ALA A 3 16.70 47.98 -2.28
C ALA A 3 15.34 47.26 -2.16
N LEU A 4 15.01 46.47 -3.17
CA LEU A 4 13.82 45.62 -3.22
C LEU A 4 14.12 44.34 -2.44
N GLY A 5 13.50 44.15 -1.27
CA GLY A 5 13.60 42.92 -0.49
C GLY A 5 12.67 41.85 -1.05
N LEU A 6 13.24 40.80 -1.65
CA LEU A 6 12.49 39.59 -1.99
C LEU A 6 12.11 38.85 -0.70
N VAL A 7 10.82 38.67 -0.45
CA VAL A 7 10.30 37.75 0.56
C VAL A 7 10.17 36.38 -0.09
N PHE A 8 11.03 35.44 0.30
CA PHE A 8 10.84 34.02 -0.02
C PHE A 8 9.75 33.45 0.89
N SER A 9 8.56 33.21 0.34
CA SER A 9 7.54 32.40 1.02
C SER A 9 7.92 30.93 0.87
N THR A 10 8.43 30.31 1.93
CA THR A 10 8.58 28.86 2.00
C THR A 10 7.20 28.25 2.27
N THR A 11 6.55 27.72 1.24
CA THR A 11 5.42 26.82 1.44
C THR A 11 5.95 25.48 1.94
N ALA A 12 5.95 25.31 3.26
CA ALA A 12 6.16 24.00 3.86
C ALA A 12 5.01 23.08 3.42
N SER A 13 5.31 22.08 2.60
CA SER A 13 4.39 20.97 2.36
C SER A 13 4.24 20.23 3.68
N LEU A 14 3.07 20.35 4.32
CA LEU A 14 2.71 19.49 5.43
C LEU A 14 2.55 18.08 4.87
N ALA A 15 3.50 17.20 5.13
CA ALA A 15 3.27 15.77 5.04
C ALA A 15 2.14 15.45 6.03
N ALA A 16 0.90 15.37 5.53
CA ALA A 16 -0.26 15.07 6.34
C ALA A 16 -0.13 13.62 6.82
N GLY A 17 0.27 13.44 8.09
CA GLY A 17 0.30 12.12 8.72
C GLY A 17 -1.08 11.49 8.71
N THR A 18 -1.14 10.16 8.54
CA THR A 18 -2.39 9.39 8.59
C THR A 18 -3.13 9.67 9.89
N GLN A 19 -4.43 9.94 9.82
CA GLN A 19 -5.28 10.05 11.01
C GLN A 19 -6.36 8.98 11.00
N VAL A 20 -6.67 8.45 12.18
CA VAL A 20 -7.72 7.47 12.38
C VAL A 20 -8.74 8.03 13.37
N TYR A 21 -10.01 7.92 13.01
CA TYR A 21 -11.13 8.28 13.87
C TYR A 21 -11.38 7.19 14.91
N ASP A 22 -11.34 7.54 16.19
CA ASP A 22 -11.73 6.65 17.27
C ASP A 22 -13.22 6.87 17.60
N PRO A 23 -14.11 5.88 17.37
CA PRO A 23 -15.54 6.04 17.63
C PRO A 23 -15.88 6.17 19.11
N LYS A 24 -15.01 5.74 20.03
CA LYS A 24 -15.24 5.85 21.48
C LYS A 24 -14.99 7.26 21.98
N THR A 25 -13.86 7.84 21.61
CA THR A 25 -13.49 9.20 22.00
C THR A 25 -14.05 10.26 21.05
N ARG A 26 -14.55 9.84 19.88
CA ARG A 26 -15.02 10.70 18.77
C ARG A 26 -13.98 11.70 18.28
N GLN A 27 -12.70 11.34 18.39
CA GLN A 27 -11.58 12.19 18.01
C GLN A 27 -10.78 11.57 16.87
N TRP A 28 -10.24 12.45 16.03
CA TRP A 28 -9.19 12.08 15.09
C TRP A 28 -7.86 12.00 15.82
N THR A 29 -7.16 10.90 15.63
CA THR A 29 -5.88 10.67 16.26
C THR A 29 -4.82 10.44 15.19
N ASP A 30 -3.68 11.11 15.33
CA ASP A 30 -2.49 10.81 14.54
C ASP A 30 -2.18 9.31 14.64
N TYR A 31 -2.01 8.65 13.50
CA TYR A 31 -1.83 7.22 13.36
C TYR A 31 -0.41 6.92 12.90
N ASN A 32 0.53 7.10 13.82
CA ASN A 32 1.93 6.78 13.61
C ASN A 32 2.27 5.33 13.97
N ARG A 33 3.51 4.92 13.69
CA ARG A 33 4.03 3.56 13.93
C ARG A 33 3.76 3.04 15.35
N THR A 34 3.97 3.87 16.37
CA THR A 34 3.78 3.48 17.78
C THR A 34 2.33 3.22 18.09
N LYS A 35 1.44 4.13 17.70
CA LYS A 35 0.00 3.99 17.95
C LYS A 35 -0.62 2.87 17.13
N ALA A 36 -0.19 2.67 15.89
CA ALA A 36 -0.64 1.57 15.05
C ALA A 36 -0.31 0.20 15.68
N TYR A 37 0.92 0.04 16.18
CA TYR A 37 1.32 -1.16 16.90
C TYR A 37 0.52 -1.37 18.19
N GLN A 38 0.33 -0.32 19.00
CA GLN A 38 -0.47 -0.38 20.22
C GLN A 38 -1.92 -0.76 19.94
N TYR A 39 -2.53 -0.14 18.93
CA TYR A 39 -3.88 -0.45 18.49
C TYR A 39 -4.00 -1.93 18.13
N TYR A 40 -3.10 -2.44 17.27
CA TYR A 40 -3.13 -3.84 16.88
C TYR A 40 -2.88 -4.80 18.05
N LYS A 41 -1.99 -4.45 18.99
CA LYS A 41 -1.74 -5.26 20.19
C LYS A 41 -3.01 -5.42 21.04
N LEU A 42 -3.81 -4.36 21.15
CA LEU A 42 -5.05 -4.36 21.92
C LEU A 42 -6.20 -5.06 21.18
N HIS A 43 -6.37 -4.79 19.89
CA HIS A 43 -7.55 -5.21 19.12
C HIS A 43 -7.34 -6.45 18.26
N ARG A 44 -6.09 -6.85 18.02
CA ARG A 44 -5.70 -7.93 17.08
C ARG A 44 -6.25 -7.73 15.66
N GLN A 45 -6.58 -6.49 15.32
CA GLN A 45 -7.14 -6.07 14.05
C GLN A 45 -6.63 -4.67 13.72
N VAL A 46 -6.61 -4.33 12.44
CA VAL A 46 -6.38 -2.96 11.98
C VAL A 46 -7.62 -2.09 12.28
N PRO A 47 -7.47 -0.75 12.33
CA PRO A 47 -8.60 0.15 12.47
C PRO A 47 -9.69 -0.11 11.43
N GLU A 48 -10.94 0.12 11.80
CA GLU A 48 -12.09 -0.14 10.94
C GLU A 48 -12.00 0.57 9.58
N SER A 49 -11.45 1.79 9.56
CA SER A 49 -11.22 2.58 8.34
C SER A 49 -10.34 1.87 7.31
N PHE A 50 -9.44 0.97 7.75
CA PHE A 50 -8.51 0.23 6.90
C PHE A 50 -8.95 -1.20 6.59
N ARG A 51 -10.13 -1.61 7.06
CA ARG A 51 -10.68 -2.93 6.75
C ARG A 51 -11.34 -2.92 5.37
N PRO A 52 -11.48 -4.10 4.72
CA PRO A 52 -12.18 -4.20 3.44
C PRO A 52 -13.61 -3.67 3.51
N GLN A 53 -13.99 -2.79 2.59
CA GLN A 53 -15.32 -2.19 2.51
C GLN A 53 -15.75 -2.00 1.06
N VAL A 54 -17.02 -2.28 0.74
CA VAL A 54 -17.59 -1.86 -0.54
C VAL A 54 -17.93 -0.38 -0.44
N VAL A 55 -17.36 0.42 -1.35
CA VAL A 55 -17.58 1.86 -1.41
C VAL A 55 -18.20 2.25 -2.75
N LYS A 56 -18.92 3.37 -2.77
CA LYS A 56 -19.21 4.03 -4.04
C LYS A 56 -17.86 4.41 -4.68
N PHE A 57 -17.77 4.20 -5.99
CA PHE A 57 -16.52 4.42 -6.70
C PHE A 57 -16.83 4.70 -8.17
N ARG A 58 -16.87 5.98 -8.53
CA ARG A 58 -17.13 6.41 -9.90
C ARG A 58 -15.83 6.46 -10.68
N THR A 59 -15.70 5.60 -11.68
CA THR A 59 -14.53 5.55 -12.56
C THR A 59 -14.96 5.09 -13.95
N ALA A 60 -14.17 5.48 -14.97
CA ALA A 60 -14.31 4.95 -16.32
C ALA A 60 -13.59 3.59 -16.49
N GLU A 61 -12.82 3.16 -15.49
CA GLU A 61 -12.09 1.90 -15.51
C GLU A 61 -13.03 0.69 -15.42
N GLN A 62 -12.65 -0.41 -16.06
CA GLN A 62 -13.47 -1.62 -16.08
C GLN A 62 -13.38 -2.40 -14.76
N PRO A 63 -14.44 -3.15 -14.37
CA PRO A 63 -14.38 -4.09 -13.26
C PRO A 63 -13.17 -5.03 -13.35
N GLY A 64 -12.51 -5.28 -12.22
CA GLY A 64 -11.25 -6.02 -12.15
C GLY A 64 -9.99 -5.16 -12.27
N THR A 65 -10.11 -3.87 -12.57
CA THR A 65 -9.00 -2.91 -12.47
C THR A 65 -8.67 -2.65 -11.00
N ILE A 66 -7.38 -2.60 -10.69
CA ILE A 66 -6.87 -2.20 -9.38
C ILE A 66 -6.41 -0.74 -9.46
N ILE A 67 -6.84 0.09 -8.52
CA ILE A 67 -6.41 1.48 -8.40
C ILE A 67 -5.80 1.69 -7.01
N ILE A 68 -4.60 2.25 -6.94
CA ILE A 68 -3.85 2.44 -5.71
C ILE A 68 -3.72 3.94 -5.44
N ASP A 69 -4.30 4.37 -4.32
CA ASP A 69 -4.09 5.71 -3.75
C ASP A 69 -3.13 5.58 -2.56
N GLY A 70 -1.85 5.83 -2.85
CA GLY A 70 -0.80 5.77 -1.84
C GLY A 70 -0.91 6.87 -0.78
N ASN A 71 -1.53 8.02 -1.10
CA ASN A 71 -1.66 9.13 -0.16
C ASN A 71 -2.71 8.84 0.93
N GLN A 72 -3.75 8.07 0.57
CA GLN A 72 -4.83 7.69 1.47
C GLN A 72 -4.65 6.28 2.05
N HIS A 73 -3.56 5.59 1.70
CA HIS A 73 -3.31 4.20 2.09
C HIS A 73 -4.45 3.25 1.70
N PHE A 74 -5.00 3.41 0.50
CA PHE A 74 -6.04 2.54 -0.02
C PHE A 74 -5.74 1.93 -1.38
N LEU A 75 -6.15 0.68 -1.53
CA LEU A 75 -6.26 -0.01 -2.81
C LEU A 75 -7.74 -0.28 -3.10
N TYR A 76 -8.16 -0.01 -4.33
CA TYR A 76 -9.52 -0.19 -4.81
C TYR A 76 -9.55 -1.24 -5.92
N LEU A 77 -10.35 -2.28 -5.74
CA LEU A 77 -10.69 -3.21 -6.80
C LEU A 77 -12.03 -2.79 -7.42
N VAL A 78 -12.00 -2.29 -8.66
CA VAL A 78 -13.20 -1.80 -9.36
C VAL A 78 -14.22 -2.93 -9.51
N GLN A 79 -15.47 -2.63 -9.18
CA GLN A 79 -16.63 -3.52 -9.29
C GLN A 79 -17.66 -2.93 -10.28
N PRO A 80 -18.60 -3.76 -10.79
CA PRO A 80 -19.76 -3.25 -11.52
C PRO A 80 -20.61 -2.28 -10.66
N GLY A 81 -21.41 -1.45 -11.31
CA GLY A 81 -22.38 -0.59 -10.61
C GLY A 81 -21.79 0.64 -9.92
N GLN A 82 -20.65 1.15 -10.41
CA GLN A 82 -19.95 2.32 -9.83
C GLN A 82 -19.56 2.07 -8.36
N GLN A 83 -18.99 0.90 -8.10
CA GLN A 83 -18.50 0.48 -6.79
C GLN A 83 -17.06 0.00 -6.88
N ALA A 84 -16.40 -0.07 -5.73
CA ALA A 84 -15.13 -0.77 -5.58
C ALA A 84 -15.07 -1.46 -4.22
N ILE A 85 -14.31 -2.54 -4.13
CA ILE A 85 -13.85 -3.04 -2.84
C ILE A 85 -12.60 -2.25 -2.48
N ARG A 86 -12.67 -1.49 -1.38
CA ARG A 86 -11.55 -0.73 -0.83
C ARG A 86 -10.86 -1.55 0.25
N TYR A 87 -9.54 -1.68 0.16
CA TYR A 87 -8.67 -2.35 1.11
C TYR A 87 -7.66 -1.35 1.68
N GLY A 88 -7.37 -1.43 2.98
CA GLY A 88 -6.25 -0.70 3.56
C GLY A 88 -4.90 -1.27 3.11
N ILE A 89 -3.94 -0.40 2.84
CA ILE A 89 -2.57 -0.78 2.45
C ILE A 89 -1.52 -0.11 3.33
N GLY A 90 -0.33 -0.69 3.40
CA GLY A 90 0.88 0.00 3.82
C GLY A 90 1.76 0.27 2.60
N VAL A 91 2.42 1.43 2.53
CA VAL A 91 3.21 1.83 1.36
C VAL A 91 4.67 2.12 1.74
N GLY A 92 5.48 2.50 0.74
CA GLY A 92 6.89 2.83 0.93
C GLY A 92 7.09 4.07 1.79
N ARG A 93 8.19 4.13 2.55
CA ARG A 93 8.54 5.29 3.41
C ARG A 93 8.66 6.61 2.65
N GLU A 94 8.98 6.56 1.37
CA GLU A 94 9.14 7.75 0.52
C GLU A 94 7.83 8.12 -0.19
N GLY A 95 6.70 7.56 0.25
CA GLY A 95 5.53 7.48 -0.62
C GLY A 95 5.85 6.62 -1.84
N PHE A 96 4.96 6.56 -2.80
CA PHE A 96 5.28 5.88 -4.05
C PHE A 96 6.31 6.72 -4.81
N GLY A 97 7.55 6.25 -4.93
CA GLY A 97 8.57 6.88 -5.79
C GLY A 97 8.24 6.80 -7.30
N TRP A 98 7.10 6.22 -7.66
CA TRP A 98 6.65 6.08 -9.04
C TRP A 98 5.12 6.08 -9.13
N ALA A 99 4.57 6.50 -10.26
CA ALA A 99 3.15 6.42 -10.56
C ALA A 99 3.00 6.00 -12.01
N GLY A 100 1.91 5.35 -12.36
CA GLY A 100 1.75 4.81 -13.70
C GLY A 100 0.73 3.71 -13.81
N ILE A 101 0.69 3.10 -15.00
CA ILE A 101 -0.21 2.01 -15.33
C ILE A 101 0.64 0.79 -15.63
N VAL A 102 0.42 -0.27 -14.87
CA VAL A 102 1.10 -1.55 -15.03
C VAL A 102 0.07 -2.69 -15.06
N LYS A 103 0.54 -3.92 -15.20
CA LYS A 103 -0.31 -5.12 -15.13
C LYS A 103 0.21 -6.10 -14.10
N VAL A 104 -0.69 -6.93 -13.59
CA VAL A 104 -0.28 -8.12 -12.84
C VAL A 104 0.30 -9.13 -13.83
N GLY A 105 1.62 -9.28 -13.90
CA GLY A 105 2.27 -10.24 -14.81
C GLY A 105 2.38 -11.64 -14.23
N ARG A 106 2.43 -11.76 -12.90
CA ARG A 106 2.48 -13.04 -12.19
C ARG A 106 1.77 -12.93 -10.85
N MET A 107 1.22 -14.05 -10.38
CA MET A 107 0.68 -14.19 -9.03
C MET A 107 1.29 -15.43 -8.37
N ALA A 108 1.42 -15.40 -7.05
CA ALA A 108 1.97 -16.53 -6.29
C ALA A 108 1.27 -16.69 -4.93
N GLU A 109 1.07 -17.94 -4.57
CA GLU A 109 0.69 -18.35 -3.21
C GLU A 109 1.94 -18.68 -2.40
N TRP A 110 2.00 -18.20 -1.15
CA TRP A 110 3.14 -18.35 -0.25
C TRP A 110 4.48 -18.15 -0.99
N PRO A 111 4.69 -16.96 -1.57
CA PRO A 111 5.84 -16.70 -2.44
C PRO A 111 7.16 -16.85 -1.69
N THR A 112 8.18 -17.32 -2.40
CA THR A 112 9.57 -17.16 -1.97
C THR A 112 9.93 -15.68 -1.95
N TRP A 113 10.52 -15.22 -0.86
CA TRP A 113 11.02 -13.85 -0.72
C TRP A 113 12.54 -13.84 -0.86
N THR A 114 13.05 -13.11 -1.84
CA THR A 114 14.48 -12.83 -1.96
C THR A 114 14.74 -11.38 -1.59
N PRO A 115 15.47 -11.09 -0.50
CA PRO A 115 15.85 -9.73 -0.14
C PRO A 115 16.70 -9.08 -1.26
N PRO A 116 16.56 -7.76 -1.49
CA PRO A 116 17.47 -7.03 -2.38
C PRO A 116 18.93 -7.19 -1.94
N ALA A 117 19.87 -7.17 -2.89
CA ALA A 117 21.29 -7.35 -2.61
C ALA A 117 21.82 -6.32 -1.62
N GLU A 118 21.34 -5.08 -1.69
CA GLU A 118 21.69 -3.98 -0.78
C GLU A 118 21.20 -4.26 0.65
N MET A 119 20.05 -4.92 0.79
CA MET A 119 19.52 -5.35 2.08
C MET A 119 20.37 -6.47 2.68
N VAL A 120 20.76 -7.46 1.87
CA VAL A 120 21.67 -8.55 2.27
C VAL A 120 23.01 -7.99 2.74
N ALA A 121 23.56 -6.99 2.03
CA ALA A 121 24.84 -6.38 2.41
C ALA A 121 24.79 -5.75 3.80
N ARG A 122 23.72 -4.98 4.10
CA ARG A 122 23.62 -4.16 5.31
C ARG A 122 22.96 -4.83 6.52
N ASP A 123 22.05 -5.78 6.31
CA ASP A 123 21.25 -6.39 7.40
C ASP A 123 21.68 -7.86 7.62
N PRO A 124 22.37 -8.16 8.74
CA PRO A 124 22.74 -9.53 9.09
C PRO A 124 21.56 -10.51 9.14
N LYS A 125 20.33 -10.03 9.42
CA LYS A 125 19.12 -10.88 9.45
C LYS A 125 18.62 -11.26 8.06
N ALA A 126 18.95 -10.47 7.04
CA ALA A 126 18.59 -10.75 5.66
C ALA A 126 19.59 -11.71 4.98
N ARG A 127 20.85 -11.74 5.43
CA ARG A 127 21.93 -12.55 4.81
C ARG A 127 21.62 -14.04 4.66
N PRO A 128 21.04 -14.75 5.65
CA PRO A 128 20.69 -16.16 5.49
C PRO A 128 19.70 -16.42 4.35
N TRP A 129 18.93 -15.39 3.97
CA TRP A 129 17.88 -15.45 2.96
C TRP A 129 18.31 -14.93 1.59
N ALA A 130 19.60 -14.67 1.36
CA ALA A 130 20.12 -14.19 0.08
C ALA A 130 19.72 -15.09 -1.11
N ASN A 131 19.53 -16.39 -0.86
CA ASN A 131 19.09 -17.37 -1.87
C ASN A 131 17.59 -17.67 -1.82
N GLY A 132 16.81 -16.86 -1.09
CA GLY A 132 15.36 -17.01 -0.94
C GLY A 132 14.96 -17.55 0.44
N MET A 133 14.01 -16.86 1.05
CA MET A 133 13.23 -17.34 2.18
C MET A 133 11.98 -18.07 1.65
N PRO A 134 11.74 -19.32 2.04
CA PRO A 134 10.54 -20.04 1.62
C PRO A 134 9.27 -19.34 2.11
N GLY A 135 8.15 -19.63 1.46
CA GLY A 135 6.84 -19.15 1.89
C GLY A 135 6.49 -19.66 3.28
N GLY A 136 5.86 -18.82 4.10
CA GLY A 136 5.43 -19.19 5.45
C GLY A 136 5.00 -17.99 6.28
N PRO A 137 4.57 -18.22 7.54
CA PRO A 137 4.02 -17.17 8.41
C PRO A 137 4.98 -16.02 8.67
N ASP A 138 6.29 -16.26 8.66
CA ASP A 138 7.32 -15.24 8.91
C ASP A 138 7.82 -14.56 7.63
N ASN A 139 7.37 -15.01 6.45
CA ASN A 139 7.83 -14.48 5.17
C ASN A 139 7.32 -13.04 4.97
N PRO A 140 8.20 -12.06 4.66
CA PRO A 140 7.81 -10.66 4.49
C PRO A 140 6.80 -10.37 3.37
N LEU A 141 6.65 -11.29 2.41
CA LEU A 141 5.65 -11.22 1.34
C LEU A 141 4.27 -11.78 1.74
N GLY A 142 4.18 -12.42 2.92
CA GLY A 142 2.96 -12.98 3.46
C GLY A 142 2.35 -14.08 2.60
N ALA A 143 1.01 -14.18 2.64
CA ALA A 143 0.29 -15.31 2.08
C ALA A 143 0.19 -15.31 0.54
N ARG A 144 0.22 -14.13 -0.10
CA ARG A 144 0.04 -13.95 -1.54
C ARG A 144 0.88 -12.78 -2.03
N ALA A 145 1.32 -12.84 -3.28
CA ALA A 145 1.94 -11.71 -3.97
C ALA A 145 1.47 -11.60 -5.43
N LEU A 146 1.22 -10.37 -5.85
CA LEU A 146 0.99 -9.94 -7.23
C LEU A 146 2.23 -9.21 -7.71
N TYR A 147 2.86 -9.71 -8.76
CA TYR A 147 4.07 -9.13 -9.34
C TYR A 147 3.66 -8.19 -10.47
N LEU A 148 4.15 -6.96 -10.41
CA LEU A 148 3.75 -5.88 -11.31
C LEU A 148 4.72 -5.80 -12.49
N TYR A 149 4.17 -5.68 -13.69
CA TYR A 149 4.89 -5.72 -14.95
C TYR A 149 4.55 -4.49 -15.79
N GLU A 150 5.57 -3.87 -16.36
CA GLU A 150 5.48 -2.78 -17.33
C GLU A 150 6.11 -3.26 -18.64
N ASP A 151 5.39 -3.18 -19.75
CA ASP A 151 5.84 -3.63 -21.08
C ASP A 151 6.45 -5.05 -21.12
N GLY A 152 5.94 -5.96 -20.27
CA GLY A 152 6.41 -7.35 -20.18
C GLY A 152 7.61 -7.56 -19.27
N HIS A 153 8.14 -6.52 -18.65
CA HIS A 153 9.26 -6.58 -17.71
C HIS A 153 8.78 -6.46 -16.25
N ASP A 154 9.37 -7.27 -15.36
CA ASP A 154 9.08 -7.20 -13.91
C ASP A 154 9.57 -5.86 -13.35
N THR A 155 8.67 -5.08 -12.76
CA THR A 155 9.00 -3.76 -12.21
C THR A 155 9.63 -3.83 -10.83
N ILE A 156 9.91 -5.04 -10.31
CA ILE A 156 10.34 -5.37 -8.94
C ILE A 156 9.33 -4.99 -7.83
N TYR A 157 8.29 -4.23 -8.15
CA TYR A 157 7.21 -3.87 -7.26
C TYR A 157 6.14 -4.95 -7.18
N ARG A 158 5.53 -5.06 -5.99
CA ARG A 158 4.56 -6.10 -5.68
C ARG A 158 3.44 -5.56 -4.82
N ILE A 159 2.24 -6.07 -5.02
CA ILE A 159 1.15 -6.01 -4.05
C ILE A 159 1.18 -7.33 -3.30
N HIS A 160 1.42 -7.33 -1.99
CA HIS A 160 1.67 -8.56 -1.24
C HIS A 160 1.12 -8.52 0.18
N GLY A 161 0.99 -9.70 0.79
CA GLY A 161 0.61 -9.84 2.19
C GLY A 161 1.69 -9.37 3.15
N THR A 162 1.41 -9.33 4.45
CA THR A 162 2.43 -9.02 5.46
C THR A 162 2.21 -9.84 6.72
N PRO A 163 3.29 -10.33 7.37
CA PRO A 163 3.22 -10.87 8.73
C PRO A 163 3.01 -9.78 9.79
N GLU A 164 3.13 -8.51 9.41
CA GLU A 164 3.00 -7.34 10.29
C GLU A 164 1.74 -6.52 9.94
N PRO A 165 0.52 -7.01 10.19
CA PRO A 165 -0.73 -6.35 9.78
C PRO A 165 -0.93 -4.98 10.46
N TRP A 166 -0.27 -4.73 11.57
CA TRP A 166 -0.27 -3.41 12.23
C TRP A 166 0.37 -2.30 11.38
N THR A 167 1.02 -2.65 10.27
CA THR A 167 1.65 -1.69 9.35
C THR A 167 0.71 -1.10 8.30
N ILE A 168 -0.54 -1.58 8.21
CA ILE A 168 -1.54 -1.03 7.31
C ILE A 168 -1.93 0.39 7.74
N GLY A 169 -2.02 1.32 6.79
CA GLY A 169 -2.24 2.75 7.04
C GLY A 169 -0.95 3.54 7.32
N LEU A 170 0.22 2.93 7.11
CA LEU A 170 1.53 3.56 7.36
C LEU A 170 2.47 3.52 6.15
N ASP A 171 3.44 4.43 6.16
CA ASP A 171 4.59 4.47 5.25
C ASP A 171 5.76 3.69 5.87
N VAL A 172 5.92 2.41 5.52
CA VAL A 172 6.83 1.48 6.21
C VAL A 172 7.64 0.55 5.31
N SER A 173 7.35 0.50 4.01
CA SER A 173 8.00 -0.41 3.07
C SER A 173 9.17 0.25 2.34
N SER A 174 9.92 -0.53 1.56
CA SER A 174 10.94 -0.03 0.61
C SER A 174 10.37 0.17 -0.80
N GLY A 175 9.04 0.32 -0.94
CA GLY A 175 8.37 0.66 -2.20
C GLY A 175 7.26 -0.29 -2.64
N CYS A 176 7.17 -1.51 -2.06
CA CYS A 176 6.06 -2.44 -2.34
C CYS A 176 4.79 -2.07 -1.56
N ILE A 177 3.64 -2.59 -2.00
CA ILE A 177 2.32 -2.39 -1.39
C ILE A 177 2.02 -3.57 -0.47
N ARG A 178 1.92 -3.29 0.83
CA ARG A 178 1.57 -4.29 1.85
C ARG A 178 0.07 -4.30 2.08
N MET A 179 -0.49 -5.49 2.17
CA MET A 179 -1.88 -5.76 2.52
C MET A 179 -1.92 -6.72 3.70
N ASN A 180 -2.98 -6.65 4.50
CA ASN A 180 -3.27 -7.70 5.46
C ASN A 180 -3.41 -9.06 4.74
N ASN A 181 -2.99 -10.16 5.36
CA ASN A 181 -2.95 -11.47 4.70
C ASN A 181 -4.34 -11.94 4.22
N GLY A 182 -5.40 -11.69 4.99
CA GLY A 182 -6.77 -12.02 4.56
C GLY A 182 -7.19 -11.20 3.33
N ASP A 183 -6.83 -9.93 3.31
CA ASP A 183 -7.21 -8.96 2.28
C ASP A 183 -6.51 -9.28 0.93
N ILE A 184 -5.23 -9.65 0.96
CA ILE A 184 -4.53 -10.07 -0.26
C ILE A 184 -5.01 -11.44 -0.77
N ILE A 185 -5.42 -12.35 0.13
CA ILE A 185 -6.04 -13.63 -0.28
C ILE A 185 -7.35 -13.34 -1.02
N ASP A 186 -8.18 -12.46 -0.47
CA ASP A 186 -9.43 -12.02 -1.11
C ASP A 186 -9.17 -11.37 -2.47
N LEU A 187 -8.28 -10.37 -2.55
CA LEU A 187 -7.92 -9.72 -3.82
C LEU A 187 -7.39 -10.72 -4.85
N HIS A 188 -6.45 -11.59 -4.45
CA HIS A 188 -5.86 -12.61 -5.32
C HIS A 188 -6.92 -13.56 -5.89
N SER A 189 -7.95 -13.91 -5.12
CA SER A 189 -9.04 -14.78 -5.59
C SER A 189 -9.96 -14.13 -6.62
N ARG A 190 -9.99 -12.79 -6.68
CA ARG A 190 -10.92 -12.01 -7.52
C ARG A 190 -10.33 -11.56 -8.85
N ILE A 191 -9.01 -11.57 -8.99
CA ILE A 191 -8.31 -11.08 -10.17
C ILE A 191 -7.59 -12.20 -10.92
N LYS A 192 -7.11 -11.88 -12.11
CA LYS A 192 -6.32 -12.78 -12.96
C LYS A 192 -5.02 -12.10 -13.37
N VAL A 193 -4.03 -12.90 -13.78
CA VAL A 193 -2.88 -12.38 -14.53
C VAL A 193 -3.37 -11.56 -15.73
N GLY A 194 -2.75 -10.41 -15.94
CA GLY A 194 -3.15 -9.41 -16.92
C GLY A 194 -4.03 -8.28 -16.36
N ALA A 195 -4.51 -8.38 -15.12
CA ALA A 195 -5.29 -7.32 -14.48
C ALA A 195 -4.53 -5.98 -14.50
N LYS A 196 -5.23 -4.91 -14.92
CA LYS A 196 -4.70 -3.55 -14.97
C LYS A 196 -4.54 -3.01 -13.54
N VAL A 197 -3.41 -2.39 -13.27
CA VAL A 197 -3.10 -1.71 -12.02
C VAL A 197 -2.74 -0.27 -12.32
N ILE A 198 -3.39 0.67 -11.64
CA ILE A 198 -3.13 2.10 -11.76
C ILE A 198 -2.63 2.60 -10.42
N VAL A 199 -1.44 3.16 -10.40
CA VAL A 199 -0.85 3.83 -9.24
C VAL A 199 -1.01 5.32 -9.44
N LEU A 200 -1.73 5.98 -8.52
CA LEU A 200 -1.94 7.42 -8.59
C LEU A 200 -0.69 8.18 -8.15
N MET A 201 -0.46 9.33 -8.77
CA MET A 201 0.64 10.23 -8.38
C MET A 201 0.46 10.74 -6.94
N GLN A 202 1.56 10.93 -6.23
CA GLN A 202 1.57 11.62 -4.94
C GLN A 202 0.93 13.02 -5.11
N GLY A 203 -0.02 13.38 -4.25
CA GLY A 203 -0.78 14.63 -4.35
C GLY A 203 -1.90 14.67 -5.41
N ALA A 204 -2.02 13.65 -6.28
CA ALA A 204 -3.23 13.46 -7.06
C ALA A 204 -4.31 12.89 -6.13
N ALA A 205 -5.39 13.63 -5.95
CA ALA A 205 -6.58 13.11 -5.27
C ALA A 205 -7.47 12.40 -6.30
N LEU A 206 -7.99 11.23 -5.95
CA LEU A 206 -9.23 10.76 -6.55
C LEU A 206 -10.27 11.89 -6.42
N TYR A 207 -10.99 12.18 -7.50
CA TYR A 207 -11.98 13.27 -7.51
C TYR A 207 -12.94 13.10 -6.33
N LYS A 208 -13.29 14.18 -5.62
CA LYS A 208 -14.07 14.18 -4.35
C LYS A 208 -15.52 13.62 -4.43
N GLY A 209 -15.85 12.84 -5.46
CA GLY A 209 -17.12 12.15 -5.64
C GLY A 209 -17.01 10.62 -5.71
N VAL A 210 -15.88 10.06 -5.26
CA VAL A 210 -15.71 8.63 -4.93
C VAL A 210 -16.37 8.36 -3.59
#